data_AF-T1GU78-F1
#
_entry.id   AF-T1GU78-F1
#
_cell.length_a   1.000
_cell.length_b   1.000
_cell.length_c   1.000
_cell.angle_alpha   90.00
_cell.angle_beta   90.00
_cell.angle_gamma   90.00
#
_symmetry.space_group_name_H-M   'P 1'
#
loop_
_entity.id
_entity.type
_entity.pdbx_description
1 polymer ?
#
loop_
_entity_poly.entity_id
_entity_poly.type
_entity_poly.pdbx_seq_one_letter_code
_entity_poly.pdbx_strand_id
1 'polypeptide(L)'
;MLLRRKLRFLSEAAFNGCKKYGTVAAASTVSSSHEQPSAKSFKLQKALIVTKLSRYEYEESRNRELNSQELEKKLRNRGTDYDGMLYLHNLHKKFEMRVIKSFQDVGCDVKVINR
;
A
#
# COMPACT_ATOMS: atom_id res chain seq x y z
N MET A 1 -33.73 -0.47 22.84
CA MET A 1 -33.53 0.67 21.91
C MET A 1 -32.35 0.38 21.01
N LEU A 2 -32.59 0.47 19.70
CA LEU A 2 -31.72 0.58 18.52
C LEU A 2 -30.20 0.79 18.80
N LEU A 3 -29.23 0.18 18.11
CA LEU A 3 -29.19 -0.18 16.70
C LEU A 3 -28.08 -1.21 16.45
N ARG A 4 -28.44 -2.40 15.96
CA ARG A 4 -27.52 -3.43 15.47
C ARG A 4 -26.87 -2.95 14.16
N ARG A 5 -25.58 -2.57 14.18
CA ARG A 5 -24.80 -2.38 12.94
C ARG A 5 -24.18 -3.70 12.50
N LYS A 6 -24.94 -4.36 11.63
CA LYS A 6 -24.55 -5.47 10.77
C LYS A 6 -23.49 -4.97 9.77
N LEU A 7 -22.20 -5.11 10.07
CA LEU A 7 -21.17 -5.00 9.04
C LEU A 7 -21.16 -6.31 8.26
N ARG A 8 -21.71 -6.24 7.05
CA ARG A 8 -21.64 -7.29 6.04
C ARG A 8 -20.18 -7.44 5.63
N PHE A 9 -19.65 -8.64 5.81
CA PHE A 9 -18.58 -9.19 5.00
C PHE A 9 -18.95 -8.99 3.52
N LEU A 10 -18.13 -8.26 2.77
CA LEU A 10 -18.11 -8.35 1.33
C LEU A 10 -16.88 -9.18 0.96
N SER A 11 -17.18 -10.35 0.40
CA SER A 11 -16.23 -11.26 -0.22
C SER A 11 -15.68 -10.67 -1.52
N GLU A 12 -14.50 -11.20 -1.87
CA GLU A 12 -14.04 -11.47 -3.24
C GLU A 12 -14.36 -10.43 -4.32
N ALA A 13 -13.38 -9.57 -4.58
CA ALA A 13 -13.14 -9.08 -5.93
C ALA A 13 -11.83 -9.70 -6.43
N ALA A 14 -11.97 -10.79 -7.18
CA ALA A 14 -10.93 -11.31 -8.03
C ALA A 14 -10.50 -10.22 -9.02
N PHE A 15 -9.23 -9.83 -8.98
CA PHE A 15 -8.63 -8.94 -9.97
C PHE A 15 -8.33 -9.75 -11.24
N ASN A 16 -9.38 -10.15 -11.95
CA ASN A 16 -9.32 -10.75 -13.27
C ASN A 16 -9.62 -9.67 -14.30
N GLY A 17 -8.67 -9.42 -15.21
CA GLY A 17 -8.94 -8.58 -16.38
C GLY A 17 -7.71 -7.91 -16.99
N CYS A 18 -6.70 -8.69 -17.37
CA CYS A 18 -5.75 -8.24 -18.39
C CYS A 18 -6.54 -8.07 -19.71
N LYS A 19 -6.94 -6.84 -20.03
CA LYS A 19 -7.60 -6.55 -21.32
C LYS A 19 -6.57 -6.64 -22.44
N LYS A 20 -6.61 -7.75 -23.17
CA LYS A 20 -5.99 -7.85 -24.50
C LYS A 20 -6.78 -6.96 -25.46
N TYR A 21 -6.17 -5.90 -25.96
CA TYR A 21 -6.67 -5.21 -27.13
C TYR A 21 -5.82 -5.63 -28.32
N GLY A 22 -6.43 -6.45 -29.18
CA GLY A 22 -5.88 -6.84 -30.48
C GLY A 22 -6.69 -6.18 -31.61
N THR A 23 -5.93 -5.78 -32.62
CA THR A 23 -6.27 -5.69 -34.05
C THR A 23 -7.26 -4.61 -34.52
N VAL A 24 -6.72 -3.57 -35.18
CA VAL A 24 -7.39 -2.87 -36.28
C VAL A 24 -6.49 -2.95 -37.51
N ALA A 25 -6.99 -3.58 -38.58
CA ALA A 25 -6.39 -3.54 -39.90
C ALA A 25 -6.89 -2.28 -40.62
N ALA A 26 -5.98 -1.45 -41.11
CA ALA A 26 -6.24 -0.48 -42.15
C ALA A 26 -4.94 -0.19 -42.90
N ALA A 27 -4.89 -0.62 -44.16
CA ALA A 27 -3.84 -0.25 -45.10
C ALA A 27 -3.98 1.24 -45.45
N SER A 28 -2.87 1.98 -45.41
CA SER A 28 -2.69 3.26 -46.10
C SER A 28 -1.20 3.56 -46.20
N THR A 29 -0.67 3.41 -47.41
CA THR A 29 0.69 3.80 -47.79
C THR A 29 0.75 5.31 -47.89
N VAL A 30 1.36 5.97 -46.91
CA VAL A 30 1.86 7.35 -47.05
C VAL A 30 3.26 7.40 -46.44
N SER A 31 4.26 7.46 -47.33
CA SER A 31 5.65 7.72 -46.97
C SER A 31 5.77 9.17 -46.49
N SER A 32 5.69 9.37 -45.18
CA SER A 32 6.22 10.57 -44.54
C SER A 32 7.32 10.15 -43.57
N SER A 33 8.53 10.64 -43.80
CA SER A 33 9.67 10.51 -42.91
C SER A 33 9.45 11.41 -41.69
N HIS A 34 8.44 11.05 -40.89
CA HIS A 34 8.23 11.62 -39.57
C HIS A 34 8.86 10.63 -38.60
N GLU A 35 10.01 11.00 -38.04
CA GLU A 35 10.66 10.26 -36.97
C GLU A 35 9.67 10.22 -35.78
N GLN A 36 8.90 9.13 -35.71
CA GLN A 36 7.99 8.86 -34.62
C GLN A 36 8.85 8.79 -33.36
N PRO A 37 8.54 9.55 -32.29
CA PRO A 37 9.26 9.40 -31.05
C PRO A 37 9.07 7.95 -30.63
N SER A 38 10.13 7.14 -30.76
CA SER A 38 10.13 5.74 -30.37
C SER A 38 9.51 5.71 -28.99
N ALA A 39 8.36 5.04 -28.82
CA ALA A 39 7.65 5.01 -27.57
C ALA A 39 8.59 4.38 -26.53
N LYS A 40 9.37 5.22 -25.85
CA LYS A 40 10.26 4.80 -24.78
C LYS A 40 9.31 4.23 -23.74
N SER A 41 9.23 2.91 -23.67
CA SER A 41 8.41 2.22 -22.69
C SER A 41 8.78 2.78 -21.33
N PHE A 42 7.84 3.41 -20.63
CA PHE A 42 8.07 3.91 -19.29
C PHE A 42 8.45 2.71 -18.41
N LYS A 43 9.72 2.65 -17.98
CA LYS A 43 10.23 1.63 -17.08
C LYS A 43 10.39 2.26 -15.70
N LEU A 44 9.53 1.89 -14.77
CA LEU A 44 9.62 2.34 -13.39
C LEU A 44 10.82 1.65 -12.72
N GLN A 45 11.92 2.38 -12.55
CA GLN A 45 13.15 1.82 -11.98
C GLN A 45 13.18 1.87 -10.45
N LYS A 46 12.67 2.96 -9.86
CA LYS A 46 12.77 3.22 -8.42
C LYS A 46 11.46 3.78 -7.87
N ALA A 47 11.10 3.36 -6.66
CA ALA A 47 9.94 3.85 -5.94
C ALA A 47 10.30 4.21 -4.50
N LEU A 48 9.89 5.40 -4.06
CA LEU A 48 9.94 5.81 -2.66
C LEU A 48 8.52 5.73 -2.09
N ILE A 49 8.32 4.84 -1.14
CA ILE A 49 7.05 4.70 -0.42
C ILE A 49 7.15 5.49 0.86
N VAL A 50 6.28 6.48 1.01
CA VAL A 50 6.16 7.28 2.22
C VAL A 50 5.02 6.73 3.05
N THR A 51 5.35 6.17 4.20
CA THR A 51 4.43 5.50 5.11
C THR A 51 4.12 6.41 6.29
N LYS A 52 2.88 6.31 6.78
CA LYS A 52 2.45 7.05 7.96
C LYS A 52 3.04 6.42 9.21
N LEU A 53 3.71 7.22 10.05
CA LEU A 53 4.07 6.78 11.40
C LEU A 53 2.80 6.45 12.19
N SER A 54 2.66 5.19 12.62
CA SER A 54 1.50 4.77 13.40
C SER A 54 1.57 5.28 14.84
N ARG A 55 0.41 5.40 15.51
CA ARG A 55 0.39 5.79 16.93
C ARG A 55 1.16 4.79 17.80
N TYR A 56 1.11 3.51 17.46
CA TYR A 56 1.86 2.46 18.15
C TYR A 56 3.37 2.68 18.04
N GLU A 57 3.91 2.84 16.83
CA GLU A 57 5.34 3.15 16.61
C GLU A 57 5.77 4.46 17.29
N TYR A 58 4.89 5.46 17.28
CA TYR A 58 5.14 6.72 17.98
C TYR A 58 5.31 6.48 19.49
N GLU A 59 4.40 5.75 20.12
CA GLU A 59 4.48 5.44 21.56
C GLU A 59 5.70 4.56 21.88
N GLU A 60 6.03 3.55 21.06
CA GLU A 60 7.29 2.79 21.21
C GLU A 60 8.51 3.72 21.14
N SER A 61 8.56 4.62 20.15
CA SER A 61 9.70 5.53 19.97
C SER A 61 9.90 6.51 21.13
N ARG A 62 8.84 6.84 21.86
CA ARG A 62 8.83 7.75 23.01
C ARG A 62 9.13 7.05 24.34
N ASN A 63 9.04 5.73 24.37
CA ASN A 63 9.20 4.92 25.58
C ASN A 63 10.17 3.77 25.28
N ARG A 64 11.37 4.09 24.76
CA ARG A 64 12.38 3.09 24.33
C ARG A 64 12.92 2.26 25.49
N GLU A 65 12.77 2.76 26.70
CA GLU A 65 13.12 2.11 27.95
C GLU A 65 12.13 1.02 28.37
N LEU A 66 10.91 1.02 27.81
CA LEU A 66 9.86 0.06 28.16
C LEU A 66 9.86 -1.11 27.17
N ASN A 67 9.61 -2.31 27.68
CA ASN A 67 9.25 -3.43 26.82
C ASN A 67 7.79 -3.34 26.35
N SER A 68 7.39 -4.21 25.42
CA SER A 68 6.05 -4.18 24.83
C SER A 68 4.91 -4.36 25.84
N GLN A 69 5.09 -5.21 26.86
CA GLN A 69 4.08 -5.46 27.89
C GLN A 69 3.94 -4.27 28.85
N GLU A 70 5.06 -3.64 29.22
CA GLU A 70 5.07 -2.43 30.05
C GLU A 70 4.44 -1.25 29.32
N LEU A 71 4.75 -1.10 28.03
CA LEU A 71 4.15 -0.09 27.17
C LEU A 71 2.64 -0.31 27.07
N GLU A 72 2.18 -1.53 26.83
CA GLU A 72 0.76 -1.88 26.82
C GLU A 72 0.09 -1.46 28.13
N LYS A 73 0.63 -1.89 29.28
CA LYS A 73 0.10 -1.55 30.60
C LYS A 73 0.03 -0.04 30.80
N LYS A 74 1.08 0.70 30.45
CA LYS A 74 1.12 2.17 30.53
C LYS A 74 0.04 2.82 29.68
N LEU A 75 -0.12 2.37 28.43
CA LEU A 75 -1.10 2.91 27.50
C LEU A 75 -2.54 2.64 27.96
N ARG A 76 -2.82 1.42 28.43
CA ARG A 76 -4.13 1.04 28.97
C ARG A 76 -4.46 1.81 30.25
N ASN A 77 -3.50 1.99 31.16
CA ASN A 77 -3.69 2.78 32.38
C ASN A 77 -4.06 4.25 32.09
N ARG A 78 -3.61 4.81 30.96
CA ARG A 78 -3.99 6.16 30.49
C ARG A 78 -5.37 6.20 29.80
N GLY A 79 -6.06 5.07 29.67
CA GLY A 79 -7.33 4.95 28.96
C GLY A 79 -7.19 4.85 27.44
N THR A 80 -6.00 4.47 26.94
CA THR A 80 -5.81 4.27 25.51
C THR A 80 -6.36 2.91 25.08
N ASP A 81 -7.15 2.87 24.00
CA ASP A 81 -7.52 1.62 23.33
C ASP A 81 -6.28 1.01 22.63
N TYR A 82 -5.55 0.19 23.38
CA TYR A 82 -4.34 -0.48 22.91
C TYR A 82 -4.64 -1.47 21.78
N ASP A 83 -5.72 -2.26 21.91
CA ASP A 83 -6.06 -3.30 20.94
C ASP A 83 -6.42 -2.69 19.59
N GLY A 84 -7.25 -1.64 19.58
CA GLY A 84 -7.58 -0.89 18.37
C GLY A 84 -6.35 -0.23 17.74
N MET A 85 -5.46 0.34 18.56
CA MET A 85 -4.21 0.93 18.09
C MET A 85 -3.29 -0.09 17.43
N LEU A 86 -3.08 -1.23 18.08
CA LEU A 86 -2.23 -2.32 17.58
C LEU A 86 -2.82 -2.95 16.32
N TYR A 87 -4.14 -3.13 16.27
CA TYR A 87 -4.85 -3.58 15.08
C TYR A 87 -4.60 -2.65 13.88
N LEU A 88 -4.78 -1.34 14.06
CA LEU A 88 -4.55 -0.36 13.00
C LEU A 88 -3.08 -0.32 12.56
N HIS A 89 -2.13 -0.43 13.49
CA HIS A 89 -0.71 -0.56 13.17
C HIS A 89 -0.46 -1.77 12.26
N ASN A 90 -0.94 -2.95 12.67
CA ASN A 90 -0.79 -4.19 11.91
C ASN A 90 -1.46 -4.11 10.53
N LEU A 91 -2.63 -3.48 10.44
CA LEU A 91 -3.33 -3.26 9.18
C LEU A 91 -2.49 -2.40 8.21
N HIS A 92 -1.91 -1.30 8.71
CA HIS A 92 -1.05 -0.43 7.91
C HIS A 92 0.22 -1.15 7.45
N LYS A 93 0.89 -1.90 8.34
CA LYS A 93 2.09 -2.68 7.95
C LYS A 93 1.78 -3.76 6.93
N LYS A 94 0.65 -4.45 7.06
CA LYS A 94 0.19 -5.41 6.03
C LYS A 94 -0.07 -4.73 4.69
N PHE A 95 -0.66 -3.55 4.67
CA PHE A 95 -0.89 -2.80 3.45
C PHE A 95 0.43 -2.32 2.82
N GLU A 96 1.31 -1.73 3.62
CA GLU A 96 2.66 -1.30 3.24
C GLU A 96 3.43 -2.44 2.56
N MET A 97 3.48 -3.62 3.18
CA MET A 97 4.13 -4.81 2.60
C MET A 97 3.55 -5.21 1.24
N ARG A 98 2.21 -5.15 1.07
CA ARG A 98 1.58 -5.48 -0.22
C ARG A 98 1.99 -4.48 -1.30
N VAL A 99 2.07 -3.20 -0.98
CA VAL A 99 2.49 -2.17 -1.93
C VAL A 99 3.96 -2.36 -2.32
N ILE A 100 4.84 -2.59 -1.34
CA ILE A 100 6.27 -2.89 -1.58
C ILE A 100 6.40 -4.07 -2.54
N LYS A 101 5.71 -5.17 -2.24
CA LYS A 101 5.75 -6.38 -3.06
C LYS A 101 5.30 -6.11 -4.50
N SER A 102 4.20 -5.40 -4.70
CA SER A 102 3.72 -5.05 -6.04
C SER A 102 4.73 -4.28 -6.88
N PHE A 103 5.54 -3.41 -6.26
CA PHE A 103 6.62 -2.70 -6.97
C PHE A 103 7.83 -3.61 -7.23
N GLN A 104 8.20 -4.45 -6.28
CA GLN A 104 9.30 -5.42 -6.45
C GLN A 104 8.99 -6.45 -7.54
N ASP A 105 7.75 -6.92 -7.62
CA ASP A 105 7.29 -7.91 -8.61
C ASP A 105 7.42 -7.39 -10.06
N VAL A 106 7.44 -6.07 -10.27
CA VAL A 106 7.68 -5.44 -11.58
C VAL A 106 9.15 -5.00 -11.80
N GLY A 107 10.06 -5.40 -10.91
CA GLY A 107 11.49 -5.13 -10.99
C GLY A 107 11.91 -3.72 -10.55
N CYS A 108 11.13 -3.09 -9.67
CA CYS A 108 11.41 -1.75 -9.14
C CYS A 108 12.22 -1.82 -7.83
N ASP A 109 13.24 -0.97 -7.70
CA ASP A 109 13.94 -0.78 -6.42
C ASP A 109 13.10 0.08 -5.48
N VAL A 110 12.69 -0.49 -4.36
CA VAL A 110 11.79 0.18 -3.40
C VAL A 110 12.56 0.65 -2.17
N LYS A 111 12.34 1.90 -1.78
CA LYS A 111 12.73 2.43 -0.45
C LYS A 111 11.48 2.86 0.30
N VAL A 112 11.47 2.62 1.62
CA VAL A 112 10.35 2.96 2.50
C VAL A 112 10.83 3.95 3.54
N ILE A 113 10.07 5.03 3.74
CA ILE A 113 10.34 6.03 4.77
C ILE A 113 9.07 6.35 5.56
N ASN A 114 9.21 6.44 6.88
CA ASN A 114 8.12 6.92 7.74
C ASN A 114 8.11 8.46 7.78
N ARG A 115 6.93 9.07 7.64
CA ARG A 115 6.68 10.50 7.84
C ARG A 115 5.67 10.73 8.96
#